data_AF-A0A3P7IS35-F1
#
_entry.id   AF-A0A3P7IS35-F1
#
_cell.length_a   1.000
_cell.length_b   1.000
_cell.length_c   1.000
_cell.angle_alpha   90.00
_cell.angle_beta   90.00
_cell.angle_gamma   90.00
#
_symmetry.space_group_name_H-M   'P 1'
#
loop_
_entity.id
_entity.type
_entity.pdbx_description
1 polymer ?
#
loop_
_entity_poly.entity_id
_entity_poly.type
_entity_poly.pdbx_seq_one_letter_code
_entity_poly.pdbx_strand_id
1 'polypeptide(L)'
;MQLHMIARRLRSTRVRNGALRIEQPKLVFSLNEDTKMPYAVKAEEPQDSHKLVKEFMLLANIAVAKKIESHFPQTAFLRRHSPPKQKVLRELEVCEKIGFPLDAASSARLASSLSKFQGGNSLLQSINQVLSMLLAKPMQSGYYMCAGSAKKKEEFHHYALNVPLYTHFTSPLRRYADIIVHRQLAAALGYCPPMDKTKDELERLVSIQNDYVFHIAMNSVFEAQHCNDKKLAAKAVSDSSDDTFFGLVVKQNGPIEARGVVISVMDASFDVLVLKYGVVKRVYVNVSAI
;
A
#
# COMPACT_ATOMS: atom_id res chain seq x y z
N MET A 1 2.83 28.10 5.97
CA MET A 1 1.90 28.12 4.81
C MET A 1 2.51 27.62 3.50
N GLN A 2 3.77 27.92 3.17
CA GLN A 2 4.38 27.58 1.86
C GLN A 2 4.43 26.07 1.56
N LEU A 3 4.87 25.22 2.51
CA LEU A 3 4.93 23.76 2.31
C LEU A 3 3.56 23.15 1.99
N HIS A 4 2.48 23.66 2.59
CA HIS A 4 1.13 23.21 2.32
C HIS A 4 0.70 23.53 0.88
N MET A 5 1.01 24.74 0.39
CA MET A 5 0.73 25.13 -1.00
C MET A 5 1.47 24.23 -2.00
N ILE A 6 2.75 23.95 -1.74
CA ILE A 6 3.58 23.07 -2.58
C ILE A 6 3.00 21.65 -2.57
N ALA A 7 2.69 21.10 -1.39
CA ALA A 7 2.12 19.77 -1.27
C ALA A 7 0.77 19.64 -2.01
N ARG A 8 -0.08 20.67 -1.98
CA ARG A 8 -1.32 20.70 -2.77
C ARG A 8 -1.03 20.60 -4.27
N ARG A 9 -0.06 21.37 -4.79
CA ARG A 9 0.34 21.32 -6.21
C ARG A 9 0.95 19.97 -6.61
N LEU A 10 1.79 19.38 -5.76
CA LEU A 10 2.35 18.04 -5.95
C LEU A 10 1.25 16.99 -6.03
N ARG A 11 0.28 17.03 -5.11
CA ARG A 11 -0.87 16.12 -5.13
C ARG A 11 -1.70 16.27 -6.40
N SER A 12 -2.07 17.50 -6.77
CA SER A 12 -2.85 17.75 -7.99
C SER A 12 -2.13 17.22 -9.23
N THR A 13 -0.81 17.38 -9.30
CA THR A 13 0.01 16.84 -10.41
C THR A 13 0.02 15.33 -10.38
N ARG A 14 0.23 14.71 -9.22
CA ARG A 14 0.21 13.24 -9.06
C ARG A 14 -1.15 12.62 -9.44
N VAL A 15 -2.26 13.27 -9.08
CA VAL A 15 -3.62 12.84 -9.47
C VAL A 15 -3.83 12.99 -10.97
N ARG A 16 -3.44 14.13 -11.57
CA ARG A 16 -3.49 14.31 -13.05
C ARG A 16 -2.65 13.29 -13.80
N ASN A 17 -1.51 12.89 -13.22
CA ASN A 17 -0.66 11.83 -13.75
C ASN A 17 -1.24 10.43 -13.52
N GLY A 18 -2.47 10.27 -13.03
CA GLY A 18 -3.15 8.98 -12.95
C GLY A 18 -2.84 8.15 -11.71
N ALA A 19 -2.37 8.76 -10.62
CA ALA A 19 -2.22 8.04 -9.37
C ALA A 19 -3.58 7.63 -8.79
N LEU A 20 -3.71 6.33 -8.53
CA LEU A 20 -4.89 5.71 -7.95
C LEU A 20 -4.91 5.87 -6.43
N ARG A 21 -6.03 6.37 -5.89
CA ARG A 21 -6.26 6.47 -4.45
C ARG A 21 -7.34 5.48 -4.03
N ILE A 22 -6.91 4.35 -3.51
CA ILE A 22 -7.76 3.39 -2.79
C ILE A 22 -7.29 3.41 -1.34
N GLU A 23 -8.04 4.08 -0.48
CA GLU A 23 -7.74 4.19 0.94
C GLU A 23 -8.84 3.49 1.73
N GLN A 24 -8.44 2.61 2.65
CA GLN A 24 -9.35 2.03 3.64
C GLN A 24 -9.22 2.81 4.94
N PRO A 25 -10.33 3.10 5.64
CA PRO A 25 -10.27 3.71 6.95
C PRO A 25 -9.45 2.84 7.90
N LYS A 26 -8.62 3.48 8.72
CA LYS A 26 -7.90 2.81 9.80
C LYS A 26 -8.66 2.99 11.11
N LEU A 27 -8.66 1.99 11.97
CA LEU A 27 -9.24 2.12 13.30
C LEU A 27 -8.26 2.82 14.25
N VAL A 28 -8.80 3.67 15.10
CA VAL A 28 -8.08 4.32 16.21
C VAL A 28 -8.87 4.04 17.47
N PHE A 29 -8.20 3.43 18.45
CA PHE A 29 -8.78 3.08 19.75
C PHE A 29 -8.38 4.11 20.81
N SER A 30 -9.35 4.55 21.61
CA SER A 30 -9.07 5.29 22.83
C SER A 30 -8.98 4.29 23.98
N LEU A 31 -7.84 4.32 24.69
CA LEU A 31 -7.57 3.42 25.80
C LEU A 31 -7.73 4.17 27.12
N ASN A 32 -8.29 3.50 28.12
CA ASN A 32 -8.31 4.01 29.48
C ASN A 32 -6.88 4.02 30.04
N GLU A 33 -6.48 5.11 30.69
CA GLU A 33 -5.09 5.30 31.12
C GLU A 33 -4.64 4.29 32.18
N ASP A 34 -5.52 3.89 33.10
CA ASP A 34 -5.19 2.99 34.19
C ASP A 34 -5.24 1.53 33.76
N THR A 35 -6.38 1.12 33.16
CA THR A 35 -6.66 -0.28 32.82
C THR A 35 -6.07 -0.70 31.47
N LYS A 36 -5.67 0.27 30.63
CA LYS A 36 -5.26 0.07 29.22
C LYS A 36 -6.34 -0.59 28.34
N MET A 37 -7.55 -0.74 28.83
CA MET A 37 -8.67 -1.31 28.09
C MET A 37 -9.23 -0.29 27.08
N PRO A 38 -9.61 -0.72 25.87
CA PRO A 38 -10.18 0.17 24.88
C PRO A 38 -11.66 0.48 25.19
N TYR A 39 -11.98 1.74 25.40
CA TYR A 39 -13.36 2.18 25.70
C TYR A 39 -14.03 2.86 24.51
N ALA A 40 -13.30 3.23 23.45
CA ALA A 40 -13.88 3.81 22.25
C ALA A 40 -13.07 3.45 21.00
N VAL A 41 -13.75 3.45 19.85
CA VAL A 41 -13.15 3.25 18.54
C VAL A 41 -13.72 4.26 17.54
N LYS A 42 -12.86 4.77 16.66
CA LYS A 42 -13.24 5.62 15.53
C LYS A 42 -12.41 5.29 14.31
N ALA A 43 -12.91 5.64 13.13
CA ALA A 43 -12.10 5.68 11.92
C ALA A 43 -11.15 6.89 11.96
N GLU A 44 -9.92 6.70 11.49
CA GLU A 44 -8.93 7.77 11.34
C GLU A 44 -9.36 8.74 10.24
N GLU A 45 -9.43 10.02 10.57
CA GLU A 45 -9.70 11.07 9.60
C GLU A 45 -8.40 11.67 9.04
N PRO A 46 -8.25 11.73 7.70
CA PRO A 46 -7.02 12.23 7.10
C PRO A 46 -6.90 13.75 7.24
N GLN A 47 -6.02 14.18 8.15
CA GLN A 47 -5.67 15.58 8.34
C GLN A 47 -4.80 16.14 7.20
N ASP A 48 -4.84 17.45 7.01
CA ASP A 48 -4.04 18.13 5.98
C ASP A 48 -2.53 18.08 6.26
N SER A 49 -2.14 17.96 7.53
CA SER A 49 -0.75 17.69 7.97
C SER A 49 -0.24 16.34 7.45
N HIS A 50 -1.00 15.26 7.63
CA HIS A 50 -0.66 13.93 7.12
C HIS A 50 -0.52 13.95 5.59
N LYS A 51 -1.48 14.60 4.95
CA LYS A 51 -1.53 14.86 3.52
C LYS A 51 -0.30 15.62 3.02
N LEU A 52 0.15 16.64 3.75
CA LEU A 52 1.36 17.42 3.44
C LEU A 52 2.60 16.54 3.48
N VAL A 53 2.82 15.86 4.61
CA VAL A 53 4.01 15.01 4.83
C VAL A 53 4.08 13.90 3.78
N LYS A 54 2.94 13.28 3.44
CA LYS A 54 2.84 12.22 2.43
C LYS A 54 3.41 12.64 1.07
N GLU A 55 3.13 13.85 0.57
CA GLU A 55 3.60 14.26 -0.75
C GLU A 55 5.13 14.48 -0.77
N PHE A 56 5.70 15.06 0.28
CA PHE A 56 7.16 15.22 0.37
C PHE A 56 7.88 13.87 0.57
N MET A 57 7.30 12.96 1.35
CA MET A 57 7.85 11.60 1.48
C MET A 57 7.84 10.86 0.14
N LEU A 58 6.76 10.95 -0.63
CA LEU A 58 6.68 10.36 -1.96
C LEU A 58 7.72 10.95 -2.90
N LEU A 59 7.87 12.28 -2.92
CA LEU A 59 8.88 12.96 -3.73
C LEU A 59 10.30 12.50 -3.39
N ALA A 60 10.65 12.44 -2.10
CA ALA A 60 11.94 11.97 -1.63
C ALA A 60 12.18 10.50 -2.03
N ASN A 61 11.21 9.62 -1.79
CA ASN A 61 11.29 8.21 -2.16
C ASN A 61 11.50 8.01 -3.66
N ILE A 62 10.81 8.78 -4.52
CA ILE A 62 10.97 8.70 -5.99
C ILE A 62 12.34 9.23 -6.42
N ALA A 63 12.81 10.34 -5.84
CA ALA A 63 14.11 10.91 -6.16
C ALA A 63 15.25 9.94 -5.80
N VAL A 64 15.18 9.33 -4.62
CA VAL A 64 16.16 8.33 -4.18
C VAL A 64 16.11 7.09 -5.05
N ALA A 65 14.91 6.58 -5.39
CA ALA A 65 14.76 5.44 -6.29
C ALA A 65 15.48 5.66 -7.63
N LYS A 66 15.32 6.84 -8.24
CA LYS A 66 16.02 7.22 -9.47
C LYS A 66 17.54 7.25 -9.28
N LYS A 67 18.01 7.86 -8.18
CA LYS A 67 19.44 7.98 -7.90
C LYS A 67 20.11 6.61 -7.72
N ILE A 68 19.51 5.71 -6.93
CA ILE A 68 20.08 4.38 -6.69
C ILE A 68 20.00 3.48 -7.93
N GLU A 69 18.91 3.53 -8.71
CA GLU A 69 18.81 2.73 -9.94
C GLU A 69 19.80 3.20 -11.02
N SER A 70 20.00 4.51 -11.14
CA SER A 70 20.99 5.05 -12.10
C SER A 70 22.43 4.65 -11.78
N HIS A 71 22.76 4.46 -10.50
CA HIS A 71 24.12 4.17 -10.05
C HIS A 71 24.37 2.67 -9.84
N PHE A 72 23.34 1.92 -9.43
CA PHE A 72 23.39 0.48 -9.15
C PHE A 72 22.29 -0.28 -9.91
N PRO A 73 22.27 -0.27 -11.26
CA PRO A 73 21.14 -0.77 -12.06
C PRO A 73 20.82 -2.25 -11.85
N GLN A 74 21.78 -3.05 -11.36
CA GLN A 74 21.59 -4.48 -11.08
C GLN A 74 21.22 -4.77 -9.62
N THR A 75 21.56 -3.90 -8.67
CA THR A 75 21.38 -4.17 -7.24
C THR A 75 20.45 -3.18 -6.54
N ALA A 76 19.92 -2.17 -7.25
CA ALA A 76 19.05 -1.17 -6.66
C ALA A 76 17.86 -1.79 -5.94
N PHE A 77 17.69 -1.42 -4.67
CA PHE A 77 16.60 -1.92 -3.83
C PHE A 77 15.35 -1.09 -4.06
N LEU A 78 14.40 -1.65 -4.80
CA LEU A 78 13.19 -0.97 -5.26
C LEU A 78 11.94 -1.55 -4.62
N ARG A 79 10.83 -0.83 -4.73
CA ARG A 79 9.51 -1.28 -4.33
C ARG A 79 8.52 -1.04 -5.45
N ARG A 80 7.95 -2.11 -5.98
CA ARG A 80 6.97 -2.05 -7.07
C ARG A 80 5.56 -2.40 -6.61
N HIS A 81 4.60 -2.13 -7.49
CA HIS A 81 3.20 -2.50 -7.29
C HIS A 81 2.64 -2.92 -8.64
N SER A 82 2.47 -4.23 -8.80
CA SER A 82 1.96 -4.81 -10.03
C SER A 82 0.50 -4.38 -10.28
N PRO A 83 0.06 -4.40 -11.54
CA PRO A 83 -1.34 -4.22 -11.87
C PRO A 83 -2.25 -5.23 -11.14
N PRO A 84 -3.55 -4.94 -11.04
CA PRO A 84 -4.47 -5.84 -10.37
C PRO A 84 -4.56 -7.21 -11.06
N LYS A 85 -4.94 -8.25 -10.31
CA LYS A 85 -5.14 -9.58 -10.90
C LYS A 85 -6.35 -9.56 -11.85
N GLN A 86 -6.40 -10.51 -12.78
CA GLN A 86 -7.55 -10.71 -13.70
C GLN A 86 -8.89 -10.87 -12.96
N LYS A 87 -8.86 -11.27 -11.68
CA LYS A 87 -10.04 -11.31 -10.79
C LYS A 87 -10.72 -9.93 -10.58
N VAL A 88 -10.07 -8.80 -10.89
CA VAL A 88 -10.70 -7.47 -10.92
C VAL A 88 -11.89 -7.45 -11.87
N LEU A 89 -11.82 -8.13 -13.01
CA LEU A 89 -12.86 -8.05 -14.05
C LEU A 89 -14.24 -8.41 -13.50
N ARG A 90 -14.32 -9.41 -12.62
CA ARG A 90 -15.58 -9.78 -11.95
C ARG A 90 -16.11 -8.70 -11.03
N GLU A 91 -15.24 -8.03 -10.27
CA GLU A 91 -15.66 -6.93 -9.39
C GLU A 91 -16.12 -5.72 -10.22
N LEU A 92 -15.51 -5.47 -11.38
CA LEU A 92 -15.96 -4.43 -12.31
C LEU A 92 -17.32 -4.76 -12.92
N GLU A 93 -17.56 -6.01 -13.32
CA GLU A 93 -18.87 -6.46 -13.83
C GLU A 93 -19.96 -6.27 -12.77
N VAL A 94 -19.66 -6.58 -11.49
CA VAL A 94 -20.58 -6.31 -10.39
C VAL A 94 -20.86 -4.81 -10.29
N CYS A 95 -19.82 -3.97 -10.28
CA CYS A 95 -19.95 -2.52 -10.22
C CYS A 95 -20.79 -1.96 -11.38
N GLU A 96 -20.59 -2.46 -12.60
CA GLU A 96 -21.35 -2.07 -13.78
C GLU A 96 -22.84 -2.45 -13.66
N LYS A 97 -23.14 -3.68 -13.22
CA LYS A 97 -24.53 -4.15 -13.02
C LYS A 97 -25.30 -3.33 -11.98
N ILE A 98 -24.63 -2.85 -10.94
CA ILE A 98 -25.24 -2.01 -9.89
C ILE A 98 -25.23 -0.51 -10.25
N GLY A 99 -24.88 -0.14 -11.50
CA GLY A 99 -24.95 1.23 -12.00
C GLY A 99 -23.70 2.09 -11.74
N PHE A 100 -22.58 1.49 -11.37
CA PHE A 100 -21.30 2.17 -11.13
C PHE A 100 -20.19 1.65 -12.08
N PRO A 101 -20.26 1.93 -13.39
CA PRO A 101 -19.25 1.48 -14.34
C PRO A 101 -17.87 2.08 -14.02
N LEU A 102 -16.88 1.20 -13.92
CA LEU A 102 -15.49 1.53 -13.60
C LEU A 102 -14.55 1.03 -14.68
N ASP A 103 -13.47 1.79 -14.92
CA ASP A 103 -12.57 1.55 -16.04
C ASP A 103 -11.17 1.19 -15.56
N ALA A 104 -10.86 -0.11 -15.52
CA ALA A 104 -9.58 -0.59 -15.00
C ALA A 104 -8.49 -0.79 -16.07
N ALA A 105 -8.66 -0.26 -17.29
CA ALA A 105 -7.68 -0.44 -18.37
C ALA A 105 -6.29 0.14 -18.01
N SER A 106 -6.24 1.15 -17.14
CA SER A 106 -5.02 1.64 -16.50
C SER A 106 -5.32 2.22 -15.12
N SER A 107 -4.28 2.45 -14.30
CA SER A 107 -4.44 3.12 -13.01
C SER A 107 -5.04 4.52 -13.17
N ALA A 108 -4.67 5.23 -14.23
CA ALA A 108 -5.20 6.56 -14.57
C ALA A 108 -6.69 6.52 -14.91
N ARG A 109 -7.13 5.57 -15.75
CA ARG A 109 -8.54 5.40 -16.12
C ARG A 109 -9.38 5.01 -14.91
N LEU A 110 -8.85 4.13 -14.05
CA LEU A 110 -9.53 3.70 -12.83
C LEU A 110 -9.66 4.83 -11.81
N ALA A 111 -8.60 5.62 -11.65
CA ALA A 111 -8.62 6.82 -10.81
C ALA A 111 -9.63 7.84 -11.32
N SER A 112 -9.69 8.05 -12.64
CA SER A 112 -10.65 8.95 -13.28
C SER A 112 -12.09 8.48 -13.07
N SER A 113 -12.40 7.20 -13.29
CA SER A 113 -13.75 6.67 -13.06
C SER A 113 -14.16 6.75 -11.59
N LEU A 114 -13.24 6.50 -10.65
CA LEU A 114 -13.50 6.65 -9.21
C LEU A 114 -13.69 8.11 -8.77
N SER A 115 -13.02 9.07 -9.43
CA SER A 115 -13.09 10.48 -9.05
C SER A 115 -14.50 11.07 -9.14
N LYS A 116 -15.37 10.48 -9.97
CA LYS A 116 -16.79 10.85 -10.08
C LYS A 116 -17.56 10.68 -8.75
N PHE A 117 -17.07 9.81 -7.86
CA PHE A 117 -17.64 9.55 -6.55
C PHE A 117 -16.86 10.26 -5.43
N GLN A 118 -15.86 11.08 -5.78
CA GLN A 118 -15.07 11.86 -4.82
C GLN A 118 -15.63 13.27 -4.67
N GLY A 119 -16.33 13.51 -3.56
CA GLY A 119 -16.92 14.82 -3.23
C GLY A 119 -18.44 14.82 -3.37
N GLY A 120 -19.12 15.56 -2.49
CA GLY A 120 -20.58 15.60 -2.41
C GLY A 120 -21.10 15.16 -1.04
N ASN A 121 -22.41 14.91 -0.99
CA ASN A 121 -23.15 14.50 0.21
C ASN A 121 -22.67 13.12 0.74
N SER A 122 -23.19 12.74 1.91
CA SER A 122 -22.81 11.51 2.62
C SER A 122 -23.00 10.22 1.80
N LEU A 123 -23.91 10.21 0.83
CA LEU A 123 -24.18 9.04 -0.01
C LEU A 123 -23.01 8.76 -0.97
N LEU A 124 -22.51 9.78 -1.69
CA LEU A 124 -21.37 9.61 -2.61
C LEU A 124 -20.10 9.16 -1.88
N GLN A 125 -19.89 9.64 -0.66
CA GLN A 125 -18.78 9.18 0.18
C GLN A 125 -18.90 7.70 0.53
N SER A 126 -20.11 7.25 0.85
CA SER A 126 -20.41 5.85 1.16
C SER A 126 -20.23 4.95 -0.07
N ILE A 127 -20.70 5.40 -1.24
CA ILE A 127 -20.49 4.71 -2.52
C ILE A 127 -18.99 4.59 -2.82
N ASN A 128 -18.24 5.68 -2.71
CA ASN A 128 -16.80 5.65 -2.93
C ASN A 128 -16.07 4.71 -1.97
N GLN A 129 -16.51 4.62 -0.71
CA GLN A 129 -15.95 3.69 0.27
C GLN A 129 -16.22 2.22 -0.12
N VAL A 130 -17.44 1.89 -0.54
CA VAL A 130 -17.82 0.55 -1.03
C VAL A 130 -17.01 0.18 -2.27
N LEU A 131 -16.99 1.05 -3.29
CA LEU A 131 -16.24 0.82 -4.53
C LEU A 131 -14.73 0.66 -4.26
N SER A 132 -14.16 1.52 -3.40
CA SER A 132 -12.75 1.43 -3.01
C SER A 132 -12.43 0.08 -2.37
N MET A 133 -13.32 -0.43 -1.52
CA MET A 133 -13.13 -1.72 -0.86
C MET A 133 -13.27 -2.91 -1.83
N LEU A 134 -14.28 -2.90 -2.72
CA LEU A 134 -14.44 -3.93 -3.76
C LEU A 134 -13.20 -4.00 -4.65
N LEU A 135 -12.67 -2.84 -5.05
CA LEU A 135 -11.44 -2.75 -5.85
C LEU A 135 -10.17 -3.11 -5.06
N ALA A 136 -10.14 -2.92 -3.74
CA ALA A 136 -8.96 -3.25 -2.94
C ALA A 136 -8.69 -4.75 -2.87
N LYS A 137 -9.73 -5.59 -2.84
CA LYS A 137 -9.64 -7.06 -2.75
C LYS A 137 -8.77 -7.71 -3.85
N PRO A 138 -8.96 -7.38 -5.14
CA PRO A 138 -8.18 -7.94 -6.24
C PRO A 138 -6.86 -7.21 -6.53
N MET A 139 -6.58 -6.08 -5.88
CA MET A 139 -5.30 -5.37 -5.99
C MET A 139 -4.16 -6.21 -5.40
N GLN A 140 -3.00 -6.16 -6.04
CA GLN A 140 -1.81 -6.84 -5.50
C GLN A 140 -1.16 -5.98 -4.41
N SER A 141 -0.59 -6.60 -3.39
CA SER A 141 0.24 -5.84 -2.44
C SER A 141 1.53 -5.38 -3.12
N GLY A 142 1.96 -4.15 -2.83
CA GLY A 142 3.27 -3.67 -3.29
C GLY A 142 4.39 -4.39 -2.54
N TYR A 143 5.46 -4.74 -3.23
CA TYR A 143 6.55 -5.57 -2.71
C TYR A 143 7.92 -5.02 -3.11
N TYR A 144 8.90 -5.31 -2.27
CA TYR A 144 10.30 -5.04 -2.49
C TYR A 144 10.88 -6.00 -3.51
N MET A 145 11.83 -5.50 -4.29
CA MET A 145 12.57 -6.28 -5.28
C MET A 145 13.97 -5.69 -5.47
N CYS A 146 14.87 -6.52 -5.98
CA CYS A 146 16.17 -6.08 -6.49
C CYS A 146 16.05 -5.78 -7.99
N ALA A 147 16.61 -4.67 -8.47
CA ALA A 147 16.49 -4.26 -9.87
C ALA A 147 16.95 -5.34 -10.88
N GLY A 148 18.07 -6.02 -10.61
CA GLY A 148 18.61 -7.08 -11.46
C GLY A 148 17.77 -8.36 -11.52
N SER A 149 16.74 -8.50 -10.67
CA SER A 149 15.79 -9.62 -10.75
C SER A 149 14.69 -9.43 -11.80
N ALA A 150 14.49 -8.21 -12.31
CA ALA A 150 13.51 -7.96 -13.36
C ALA A 150 14.08 -8.27 -14.74
N LYS A 151 13.25 -8.82 -15.62
CA LYS A 151 13.63 -9.06 -17.01
C LYS A 151 13.54 -7.78 -17.84
N LYS A 152 12.62 -6.88 -17.48
CA LYS A 152 12.40 -5.62 -18.19
C LYS A 152 12.18 -4.45 -17.22
N LYS A 153 12.55 -3.23 -17.63
CA LYS A 153 12.41 -2.03 -16.79
C LYS A 153 10.94 -1.68 -16.49
N GLU A 154 10.01 -2.06 -17.35
CA GLU A 154 8.57 -1.85 -17.13
C GLU A 154 8.07 -2.57 -15.88
N GLU A 155 8.75 -3.64 -15.44
CA GLU A 155 8.40 -4.36 -14.22
C GLU A 155 8.63 -3.54 -12.96
N PHE A 156 9.49 -2.50 -12.99
CA PHE A 156 9.72 -1.62 -11.84
C PHE A 156 8.52 -0.74 -11.49
N HIS A 157 7.57 -0.62 -12.42
CA HIS A 157 6.46 0.29 -12.33
C HIS A 157 5.62 0.09 -11.05
N HIS A 158 5.21 1.20 -10.44
CA HIS A 158 4.34 1.22 -9.28
C HIS A 158 2.92 1.64 -9.68
N TYR A 159 2.06 0.67 -10.01
CA TYR A 159 0.74 0.88 -10.60
C TYR A 159 -0.14 1.91 -9.86
N ALA A 160 -0.25 1.83 -8.52
CA ALA A 160 -1.13 2.74 -7.77
C ALA A 160 -0.60 4.17 -7.69
N LEU A 161 0.71 4.35 -7.71
CA LEU A 161 1.32 5.70 -7.71
C LEU A 161 1.49 6.24 -9.13
N ASN A 162 1.34 5.37 -10.13
CA ASN A 162 1.63 5.60 -11.54
C ASN A 162 3.00 6.23 -11.78
N VAL A 163 4.05 5.63 -11.21
CA VAL A 163 5.45 6.08 -11.36
C VAL A 163 6.34 4.92 -11.83
N PRO A 164 7.37 5.20 -12.65
CA PRO A 164 8.25 4.15 -13.19
C PRO A 164 9.17 3.53 -12.15
N LEU A 165 9.59 4.32 -11.15
CA LEU A 165 10.52 3.90 -10.10
C LEU A 165 10.04 4.40 -8.75
N TYR A 166 10.12 3.53 -7.74
CA TYR A 166 9.78 3.85 -6.36
C TYR A 166 10.59 2.98 -5.40
N THR A 167 10.91 3.52 -4.23
CA THR A 167 11.52 2.77 -3.12
C THR A 167 11.03 3.33 -1.79
N HIS A 168 11.45 2.75 -0.68
CA HIS A 168 11.25 3.31 0.65
C HIS A 168 12.57 3.82 1.22
N PHE A 169 12.59 5.08 1.62
CA PHE A 169 13.79 5.74 2.17
C PHE A 169 13.52 6.54 3.45
N THR A 170 12.29 7.04 3.61
CA THR A 170 11.91 8.08 4.57
C THR A 170 11.61 7.58 5.99
N SER A 171 11.92 6.33 6.35
CA SER A 171 11.66 5.77 7.68
C SER A 171 12.64 4.66 8.11
N PRO A 172 13.97 4.92 8.12
CA PRO A 172 14.98 3.91 8.48
C PRO A 172 14.85 3.33 9.89
N LEU A 173 14.34 4.11 10.85
CA LEU A 173 14.18 3.66 12.25
C LEU A 173 13.19 2.49 12.43
N ARG A 174 12.26 2.30 11.50
CA ARG A 174 11.16 1.33 11.62
C ARG A 174 11.00 0.41 10.41
N ARG A 175 11.93 0.48 9.45
CA ARG A 175 11.92 -0.34 8.24
C ARG A 175 13.35 -0.65 7.81
N TYR A 176 13.71 -1.93 7.84
CA TYR A 176 15.03 -2.39 7.39
C TYR A 176 15.29 -2.11 5.90
N ALA A 177 14.26 -2.19 5.06
CA ALA A 177 14.34 -1.82 3.65
C ALA A 177 14.91 -0.40 3.43
N ASP A 178 14.49 0.56 4.26
CA ASP A 178 15.01 1.93 4.19
C ASP A 178 16.49 1.96 4.57
N ILE A 179 16.95 1.15 5.53
CA ILE A 179 18.38 1.05 5.89
C ILE A 179 19.22 0.59 4.70
N ILE A 180 18.77 -0.43 3.97
CA ILE A 180 19.44 -0.91 2.73
C ILE A 180 19.56 0.25 1.73
N VAL A 181 18.45 0.96 1.50
CA VAL A 181 18.40 2.09 0.56
C VAL A 181 19.27 3.27 1.02
N HIS A 182 19.33 3.55 2.33
CA HIS A 182 20.22 4.58 2.90
C HIS A 182 21.69 4.25 2.62
N ARG A 183 22.10 2.99 2.78
CA ARG A 183 23.47 2.54 2.46
C ARG A 183 23.77 2.64 0.96
N GLN A 184 22.82 2.24 0.10
CA GLN A 184 22.96 2.42 -1.35
C GLN A 184 23.06 3.90 -1.73
N LEU A 185 22.24 4.77 -1.15
CA LEU A 185 22.31 6.20 -1.44
C LEU A 185 23.63 6.82 -0.96
N ALA A 186 24.11 6.45 0.22
CA ALA A 186 25.38 6.92 0.76
C ALA A 186 26.55 6.55 -0.18
N ALA A 187 26.57 5.31 -0.68
CA ALA A 187 27.55 4.87 -1.65
C ALA A 187 27.43 5.60 -2.99
N ALA A 188 26.20 5.79 -3.51
CA ALA A 188 25.97 6.52 -4.77
C ALA A 188 26.33 8.02 -4.72
N LEU A 189 26.57 8.55 -3.51
CA LEU A 189 27.04 9.90 -3.25
C LEU A 189 28.53 9.94 -2.85
N GLY A 190 29.20 8.79 -2.74
CA GLY A 190 30.61 8.70 -2.37
C GLY A 190 30.92 8.87 -0.88
N TYR A 191 29.91 8.79 0.00
CA TYR A 191 30.13 8.90 1.46
C TYR A 191 30.67 7.61 2.08
N CYS A 192 30.49 6.47 1.41
CA CYS A 192 31.09 5.20 1.77
C CYS A 192 31.38 4.40 0.50
N PRO A 193 32.23 3.37 0.57
CA PRO A 193 32.34 2.41 -0.52
C PRO A 193 30.97 1.79 -0.83
N PRO A 194 30.72 1.39 -2.08
CA PRO A 194 29.61 0.51 -2.42
C PRO A 194 29.55 -0.69 -1.48
N MET A 195 28.34 -1.05 -1.02
CA MET A 195 28.16 -2.26 -0.20
C MET A 195 28.59 -3.52 -0.94
N ASP A 196 28.50 -3.48 -2.26
CA ASP A 196 28.96 -4.49 -3.17
C ASP A 196 30.34 -4.05 -3.67
N LYS A 197 31.41 -4.84 -3.43
CA LYS A 197 32.71 -4.58 -4.07
C LYS A 197 32.49 -4.43 -5.59
N THR A 198 33.17 -3.48 -6.22
CA THR A 198 32.98 -3.24 -7.66
C THR A 198 33.28 -4.51 -8.46
N LYS A 199 32.66 -4.65 -9.64
CA LYS A 199 32.95 -5.76 -10.57
C LYS A 199 34.47 -5.93 -10.75
N ASP A 200 35.19 -4.83 -10.92
CA ASP A 200 36.65 -4.79 -11.11
C ASP A 200 37.45 -5.18 -9.85
N GLU A 201 37.01 -4.81 -8.64
CA GLU A 201 37.67 -5.21 -7.37
C GLU A 201 37.45 -6.68 -7.03
N LEU A 202 36.34 -7.27 -7.48
CA LEU A 202 36.01 -8.68 -7.26
C LEU A 202 36.63 -9.60 -8.32
N GLU A 203 36.66 -9.17 -9.58
CA GLU A 203 37.37 -9.88 -10.66
C GLU A 203 38.88 -10.01 -10.38
N ARG A 204 39.47 -9.05 -9.65
CA ARG A 204 40.85 -9.15 -9.15
C ARG A 204 41.04 -10.11 -7.97
N LEU A 205 39.99 -10.38 -7.18
CA LEU A 205 40.06 -11.23 -5.99
C LEU A 205 39.73 -12.71 -6.29
N VAL A 206 39.11 -13.02 -7.43
CA VAL A 206 38.72 -14.38 -7.80
C VAL A 206 39.04 -14.67 -9.26
N SER A 207 40.09 -15.45 -9.49
CA SER A 207 40.54 -15.91 -10.81
C SER A 207 39.63 -16.98 -11.45
N ILE A 208 38.32 -16.99 -11.18
CA ILE A 208 37.40 -18.04 -11.66
C ILE A 208 36.02 -17.45 -12.02
N GLN A 209 35.71 -17.47 -13.32
CA GLN A 209 34.40 -17.52 -14.00
C GLN A 209 33.21 -16.65 -13.50
N ASN A 210 32.78 -15.72 -14.36
CA ASN A 210 31.43 -15.34 -14.83
C ASN A 210 30.13 -15.41 -13.96
N ASP A 211 30.13 -15.73 -12.67
CA ASP A 211 28.88 -16.01 -11.92
C ASP A 211 28.65 -15.20 -10.62
N TYR A 212 29.34 -14.07 -10.43
CA TYR A 212 29.30 -13.33 -9.14
C TYR A 212 28.26 -12.23 -9.03
N VAL A 213 27.90 -11.56 -10.14
CA VAL A 213 26.75 -10.65 -10.17
C VAL A 213 25.48 -11.39 -9.75
N PHE A 214 25.39 -12.69 -10.09
CA PHE A 214 24.32 -13.57 -9.65
C PHE A 214 24.26 -13.70 -8.13
N HIS A 215 25.37 -13.96 -7.43
CA HIS A 215 25.39 -14.11 -5.96
C HIS A 215 24.99 -12.84 -5.19
N ILE A 216 25.45 -11.67 -5.62
CA ILE A 216 25.10 -10.39 -4.97
C ILE A 216 23.64 -10.01 -5.24
N ALA A 217 23.21 -10.17 -6.49
CA ALA A 217 21.79 -10.03 -6.83
C ALA A 217 20.94 -11.01 -6.01
N MET A 218 21.42 -12.23 -5.77
CA MET A 218 20.75 -13.22 -4.92
C MET A 218 20.63 -12.78 -3.46
N ASN A 219 21.67 -12.19 -2.86
CA ASN A 219 21.57 -11.65 -1.50
C ASN A 219 20.52 -10.52 -1.42
N SER A 220 20.57 -9.56 -2.36
CA SER A 220 19.60 -8.46 -2.41
C SER A 220 18.17 -8.96 -2.67
N VAL A 221 18.00 -10.02 -3.47
CA VAL A 221 16.71 -10.69 -3.69
C VAL A 221 16.22 -11.37 -2.41
N PHE A 222 17.09 -12.04 -1.66
CA PHE A 222 16.75 -12.67 -0.39
C PHE A 222 16.33 -11.62 0.66
N GLU A 223 17.07 -10.52 0.77
CA GLU A 223 16.70 -9.39 1.65
C GLU A 223 15.35 -8.79 1.27
N ALA A 224 15.07 -8.65 -0.04
CA ALA A 224 13.78 -8.18 -0.53
C ALA A 224 12.65 -9.15 -0.15
N GLN A 225 12.84 -10.45 -0.35
CA GLN A 225 11.88 -11.49 0.03
C GLN A 225 11.62 -11.47 1.53
N HIS A 226 12.66 -11.42 2.35
CA HIS A 226 12.53 -11.34 3.81
C HIS A 226 11.77 -10.08 4.24
N CYS A 227 12.08 -8.92 3.65
CA CYS A 227 11.36 -7.68 3.91
C CYS A 227 9.88 -7.78 3.51
N ASN A 228 9.55 -8.50 2.44
CA ASN A 228 8.18 -8.73 2.01
C ASN A 228 7.43 -9.63 3.00
N ASP A 229 8.02 -10.75 3.40
CA ASP A 229 7.43 -11.71 4.33
C ASP A 229 7.16 -11.05 5.70
N LYS A 230 8.15 -10.34 6.24
CA LYS A 230 7.98 -9.59 7.50
C LYS A 230 6.97 -8.46 7.38
N LYS A 231 6.88 -7.80 6.21
CA LYS A 231 5.87 -6.77 5.98
C LYS A 231 4.45 -7.35 5.97
N LEU A 232 4.26 -8.52 5.36
CA LEU A 232 2.98 -9.23 5.33
C LEU A 232 2.59 -9.72 6.72
N ALA A 233 3.52 -10.35 7.44
CA ALA A 233 3.31 -10.81 8.81
C ALA A 233 2.95 -9.65 9.74
N ALA A 234 3.68 -8.53 9.68
CA ALA A 234 3.39 -7.35 10.48
C ALA A 234 2.00 -6.75 10.17
N LYS A 235 1.55 -6.80 8.91
CA LYS A 235 0.19 -6.37 8.55
C LYS A 235 -0.87 -7.30 9.14
N ALA A 236 -0.68 -8.61 9.03
CA ALA A 236 -1.61 -9.60 9.59
C ALA A 236 -1.75 -9.46 11.12
N VAL A 237 -0.64 -9.25 11.83
CA VAL A 237 -0.64 -9.00 13.28
C VAL A 237 -1.38 -7.69 13.62
N SER A 238 -1.12 -6.61 12.87
CA SER A 238 -1.83 -5.34 13.05
C SER A 238 -3.34 -5.49 12.87
N ASP A 239 -3.77 -6.20 11.84
CA ASP A 239 -5.20 -6.41 11.56
C ASP A 239 -5.88 -7.28 12.62
N SER A 240 -5.20 -8.33 13.07
CA SER A 240 -5.68 -9.18 14.16
C SER A 240 -5.76 -8.42 15.49
N SER A 241 -4.83 -7.50 15.75
CA SER A 241 -4.88 -6.60 16.90
C SER A 241 -6.09 -5.66 16.81
N ASP A 242 -6.34 -5.06 15.64
CA ASP A 242 -7.49 -4.19 15.42
C ASP A 242 -8.81 -4.94 15.65
N ASP A 243 -8.95 -6.16 15.12
CA ASP A 243 -10.14 -7.00 15.34
C ASP A 243 -10.33 -7.36 16.84
N THR A 244 -9.24 -7.67 17.54
CA THR A 244 -9.28 -7.99 18.98
C THR A 244 -9.75 -6.79 19.79
N PHE A 245 -9.15 -5.62 19.57
CA PHE A 245 -9.51 -4.39 20.28
C PHE A 245 -10.93 -3.93 19.93
N PHE A 246 -11.37 -4.09 18.69
CA PHE A 246 -12.75 -3.82 18.30
C PHE A 246 -13.74 -4.71 19.07
N GLY A 247 -13.44 -6.01 19.20
CA GLY A 247 -14.24 -6.94 20.00
C GLY A 247 -14.31 -6.57 21.48
N LEU A 248 -13.19 -6.12 22.06
CA LEU A 248 -13.14 -5.64 23.45
C LEU A 248 -14.03 -4.41 23.66
N VAL A 249 -14.01 -3.44 22.74
CA VAL A 249 -14.88 -2.25 22.80
C VAL A 249 -16.35 -2.65 22.79
N VAL A 250 -16.76 -3.55 21.89
CA VAL A 250 -18.14 -4.05 21.84
C VAL A 250 -18.52 -4.77 23.13
N LYS A 251 -17.61 -5.59 23.68
CA LYS A 251 -17.84 -6.31 24.93
C LYS A 251 -18.04 -5.35 26.12
N GLN A 252 -17.30 -4.25 26.18
CA GLN A 252 -17.39 -3.29 27.29
C GLN A 252 -18.58 -2.35 27.18
N ASN A 253 -18.87 -1.86 25.96
CA ASN A 253 -19.88 -0.82 25.75
C ASN A 253 -21.26 -1.39 25.39
N GLY A 254 -21.36 -2.70 25.19
CA GLY A 254 -22.58 -3.33 24.69
C GLY A 254 -22.76 -3.15 23.17
N PRO A 255 -23.98 -3.38 22.66
CA PRO A 255 -24.25 -3.37 21.22
C PRO A 255 -23.97 -2.00 20.60
N ILE A 256 -23.27 -2.00 19.47
CA ILE A 256 -22.95 -0.79 18.71
C ILE A 256 -23.82 -0.76 17.45
N GLU A 257 -24.71 0.21 17.37
CA GLU A 257 -25.51 0.44 16.16
C GLU A 257 -24.74 1.28 15.14
N ALA A 258 -24.71 0.81 13.89
CA ALA A 258 -24.08 1.51 12.79
C ALA A 258 -24.72 1.14 11.45
N ARG A 259 -24.72 2.08 10.51
CA ARG A 259 -25.17 1.83 9.13
C ARG A 259 -24.18 0.92 8.42
N GLY A 260 -24.70 -0.09 7.74
CA GLY A 260 -23.94 -1.03 6.93
C GLY A 260 -24.42 -1.08 5.48
N VAL A 261 -23.53 -1.46 4.56
CA VAL A 261 -23.86 -1.72 3.16
C VAL A 261 -23.48 -3.17 2.83
N VAL A 262 -24.41 -3.92 2.25
CA VAL A 262 -24.16 -5.29 1.79
C VAL A 262 -23.20 -5.24 0.59
N ILE A 263 -22.12 -6.00 0.67
CA ILE A 263 -21.04 -5.98 -0.33
C ILE A 263 -20.81 -7.34 -1.00
N SER A 264 -21.34 -8.41 -0.41
CA SER A 264 -21.30 -9.76 -0.97
C SER A 264 -22.45 -10.56 -0.39
N VAL A 265 -23.08 -11.38 -1.22
CA VAL A 265 -24.17 -12.27 -0.83
C VAL A 265 -23.74 -13.69 -1.17
N MET A 266 -23.90 -14.60 -0.21
CA MET A 266 -23.68 -16.03 -0.33
C MET A 266 -24.96 -16.78 0.04
N ASP A 267 -24.96 -18.10 -0.10
CA ASP A 267 -26.14 -18.95 0.06
C ASP A 267 -26.81 -18.84 1.44
N ALA A 268 -26.03 -18.72 2.52
CA ALA A 268 -26.53 -18.65 3.90
C ALA A 268 -25.95 -17.48 4.71
N SER A 269 -25.33 -16.52 4.04
CA SER A 269 -24.70 -15.37 4.70
C SER A 269 -24.50 -14.21 3.75
N PHE A 270 -24.31 -13.02 4.29
CA PHE A 270 -23.88 -11.86 3.51
C PHE A 270 -22.83 -11.06 4.27
N ASP A 271 -21.90 -10.45 3.53
CA ASP A 271 -20.88 -9.56 4.09
C ASP A 271 -21.41 -8.12 4.07
N VAL A 272 -21.25 -7.41 5.19
CA VAL A 272 -21.67 -6.03 5.38
C VAL A 272 -20.45 -5.16 5.71
N LEU A 273 -20.26 -4.09 4.94
CA LEU A 273 -19.34 -3.01 5.28
C LEU A 273 -20.02 -2.05 6.25
N VAL A 274 -19.52 -1.97 7.48
CA VAL A 274 -19.98 -1.01 8.48
C VAL A 274 -19.30 0.34 8.22
N LEU A 275 -20.04 1.28 7.60
CA LEU A 275 -19.49 2.52 7.04
C LEU A 275 -18.71 3.35 8.07
N LYS A 276 -19.26 3.46 9.29
CA LYS A 276 -18.69 4.24 10.40
C LYS A 276 -17.26 3.84 10.75
N TYR A 277 -16.93 2.55 10.62
CA TYR A 277 -15.65 2.00 11.04
C TYR A 277 -14.80 1.49 9.87
N GLY A 278 -15.41 1.29 8.69
CA GLY A 278 -14.72 0.70 7.55
C GLY A 278 -14.41 -0.79 7.72
N VAL A 279 -15.10 -1.48 8.64
CA VAL A 279 -14.91 -2.92 8.89
C VAL A 279 -15.94 -3.74 8.13
N VAL A 280 -15.53 -4.91 7.65
CA VAL A 280 -16.44 -5.89 7.05
C VAL A 280 -16.78 -6.94 8.09
N LYS A 281 -18.07 -7.22 8.28
CA LYS A 281 -18.54 -8.32 9.13
C LYS A 281 -19.53 -9.17 8.36
N ARG A 282 -19.47 -10.48 8.59
CA ARG A 282 -20.38 -11.45 8.00
C ARG A 282 -21.60 -11.61 8.89
N VAL A 283 -22.77 -11.56 8.28
CA VAL A 283 -24.05 -11.88 8.91
C VAL A 283 -24.50 -13.24 8.38
N TYR A 284 -24.70 -14.19 9.28
CA TYR A 284 -25.24 -15.51 8.95
C TYR A 284 -26.75 -15.46 9.06
N VAL A 285 -27.45 -15.97 8.06
CA VAL A 285 -28.89 -16.11 8.08
C VAL A 285 -29.19 -17.46 8.70
N ASN A 286 -29.80 -17.48 9.89
CA ASN A 286 -30.30 -18.73 10.45
C ASN A 286 -31.47 -19.20 9.58
N VAL A 287 -31.25 -20.25 8.80
CA VAL A 287 -32.32 -21.02 8.16
C VAL A 287 -32.95 -21.92 9.23
N SER A 288 -33.58 -21.31 10.23
CA SER A 288 -34.41 -22.04 11.18
C SER A 288 -35.79 -22.23 10.54
N ALA A 289 -35.99 -23.39 9.92
CA ALA A 289 -37.25 -24.02 9.51
C ALA A 289 -38.40 -23.09 9.06
N ILE A 290 -38.58 -22.98 7.74
CA ILE A 290 -39.92 -22.80 7.15
C ILE A 290 -40.59 -24.17 7.10
#